data_AF-A0A7J4NKZ1-F1
#
_entry.id   AF-A0A7J4NKZ1-F1
#
_cell.length_a   1.000
_cell.length_b   1.000
_cell.length_c   1.000
_cell.angle_alpha   90.00
_cell.angle_beta   90.00
_cell.angle_gamma   90.00
#
_symmetry.space_group_name_H-M   'P 1'
#
loop_
_entity.id
_entity.type
_entity.pdbx_description
1 polymer ?
#
loop_
_entity_poly.entity_id
_entity_poly.type
_entity_poly.pdbx_seq_one_letter_code
_entity_poly.pdbx_strand_id
1 'polypeptide(L)'
;MAGKKDEKNEEELKVDDELLETEEEAVVVEVPEDEPTVDDLPGVGPATAEKLRDAGYDDLLAIAVMSPSALADSAELGEAVAAKIINGAKKMANIGGFVSGGSLLERRSKVLKLTTGSVALDELFGGGFETQAICEVYGEFGSGKTQIGHQLAVNTLLPVEEGGLGGEVFYIDTEDTFRPERISQMARGIGMEPDAALERIHVARAYNSAHQMLLVDEIKRMSRNIEVKLIIVDSLTSHFRAEYLGRGKLAERQQKLNKHLKELKQLADINNA
;
A
#
# COMPACT_ATOMS: atom_id res chain seq x y z
N MET A 1 -46.83 -70.82 17.65
CA MET A 1 -46.09 -69.55 17.62
C MET A 1 -46.17 -69.02 16.20
N ALA A 2 -46.76 -67.84 16.06
CA ALA A 2 -47.28 -67.28 14.82
C ALA A 2 -46.17 -66.60 14.00
N GLY A 3 -46.15 -66.89 12.70
CA GLY A 3 -45.44 -66.11 11.70
C GLY A 3 -46.35 -65.02 11.14
N LYS A 4 -45.84 -63.78 11.09
CA LYS A 4 -46.28 -62.65 10.27
C LYS A 4 -45.26 -61.53 10.41
N LYS A 5 -44.80 -60.99 9.28
CA LYS A 5 -44.25 -59.64 9.06
C LYS A 5 -43.90 -59.58 7.56
N ASP A 6 -44.85 -59.17 6.74
CA ASP A 6 -45.22 -57.79 6.39
C ASP A 6 -44.41 -57.33 5.16
N GLU A 7 -45.13 -57.32 4.04
CA GLU A 7 -44.77 -56.83 2.72
C GLU A 7 -44.36 -55.35 2.78
N LYS A 8 -43.27 -55.01 2.10
CA LYS A 8 -42.93 -53.61 1.79
C LYS A 8 -43.21 -53.36 0.32
N ASN A 9 -44.15 -52.44 0.08
CA ASN A 9 -44.44 -51.79 -1.20
C ASN A 9 -43.17 -51.20 -1.82
N GLU A 10 -42.91 -51.54 -3.08
CA GLU A 10 -42.05 -50.78 -3.99
C GLU A 10 -42.93 -49.72 -4.68
N GLU A 11 -42.75 -48.45 -4.33
CA GLU A 11 -43.24 -47.32 -5.13
C GLU A 11 -42.10 -46.82 -6.01
N GLU A 12 -42.25 -47.01 -7.33
CA GLU A 12 -41.36 -46.44 -8.35
C GLU A 12 -41.47 -44.91 -8.36
N LEU A 13 -40.39 -44.23 -7.96
CA LEU A 13 -40.22 -42.80 -8.19
C LEU A 13 -39.79 -42.56 -9.64
N LYS A 14 -40.71 -42.00 -10.43
CA LYS A 14 -40.42 -41.41 -11.75
C LYS A 14 -39.59 -40.14 -11.53
N VAL A 15 -38.41 -40.10 -12.14
CA VAL A 15 -37.60 -38.89 -12.22
C VAL A 15 -38.04 -38.17 -13.49
N ASP A 16 -38.75 -37.05 -13.34
CA ASP A 16 -39.03 -36.13 -14.44
C ASP A 16 -37.75 -35.34 -14.73
N ASP A 17 -37.26 -35.51 -15.96
CA ASP A 17 -36.04 -34.93 -16.51
C ASP A 17 -36.35 -33.51 -17.01
N GLU A 18 -36.47 -32.54 -16.09
CA GLU A 18 -36.52 -31.11 -16.44
C GLU A 18 -35.10 -30.56 -16.56
N LEU A 19 -34.60 -30.54 -17.80
CA LEU A 19 -33.41 -29.81 -18.22
C LEU A 19 -33.61 -28.30 -17.96
N LEU A 20 -32.97 -27.80 -16.91
CA LEU A 20 -32.79 -26.36 -16.69
C LEU A 20 -31.72 -25.86 -17.66
N GLU A 21 -32.15 -25.36 -18.81
CA GLU A 21 -31.31 -24.55 -19.70
C GLU A 21 -31.05 -23.20 -19.01
N THR A 22 -29.90 -23.07 -18.34
CA THR A 22 -29.41 -21.77 -17.87
C THR A 22 -28.78 -21.04 -19.05
N GLU A 23 -29.45 -19.99 -19.54
CA GLU A 23 -28.86 -19.07 -20.50
C GLU A 23 -27.60 -18.45 -19.89
N GLU A 24 -26.43 -18.75 -20.47
CA GLU A 24 -25.17 -18.06 -20.15
C GLU A 24 -25.30 -16.60 -20.62
N GLU A 25 -25.73 -15.70 -19.73
CA GLU A 25 -25.53 -14.26 -19.94
C GLU A 25 -24.03 -14.00 -20.03
N ALA A 26 -23.55 -13.74 -21.24
CA ALA A 26 -22.20 -13.30 -21.49
C ALA A 26 -21.93 -12.02 -20.68
N VAL A 27 -21.17 -12.15 -19.59
CA VAL A 27 -20.64 -11.01 -18.85
C VAL A 27 -19.71 -10.27 -19.81
N VAL A 28 -20.18 -9.14 -20.31
CA VAL A 28 -19.36 -8.20 -21.08
C VAL A 28 -18.35 -7.64 -20.08
N VAL A 29 -17.17 -8.25 -20.04
CA VAL A 29 -16.02 -7.66 -19.36
C VAL A 29 -15.66 -6.41 -20.18
N GLU A 30 -16.06 -5.24 -19.70
CA GLU A 30 -15.54 -3.98 -20.21
C GLU A 30 -14.02 -4.04 -20.07
N VAL A 31 -13.34 -4.10 -21.22
CA VAL A 31 -11.88 -3.94 -21.27
C VAL A 31 -11.61 -2.56 -20.68
N PRO A 32 -10.77 -2.41 -19.63
CA PRO A 32 -10.45 -1.10 -19.09
C PRO A 32 -9.94 -0.22 -20.24
N GLU A 33 -10.53 0.97 -20.42
CA GLU A 33 -9.89 2.00 -21.24
C GLU A 33 -8.46 2.16 -20.73
N ASP A 34 -7.46 2.11 -21.62
CA ASP A 34 -6.06 2.29 -21.26
C ASP A 34 -5.94 3.49 -20.31
N GLU A 35 -5.47 3.25 -19.07
CA GLU A 35 -5.41 4.33 -18.08
C GLU A 35 -4.55 5.46 -18.64
N PRO A 36 -5.04 6.72 -18.61
CA PRO A 36 -4.33 7.82 -19.23
C PRO A 36 -2.94 7.96 -18.62
N THR A 37 -1.93 8.08 -19.48
CA THR A 37 -0.53 8.07 -19.11
C THR A 37 0.06 9.48 -19.19
N VAL A 38 1.35 9.60 -18.86
CA VAL A 38 2.09 10.86 -18.95
C VAL A 38 2.19 11.40 -20.38
N ASP A 39 2.15 10.53 -21.40
CA ASP A 39 2.20 10.95 -22.81
C ASP A 39 0.88 11.62 -23.25
N ASP A 40 -0.21 11.38 -22.53
CA ASP A 40 -1.54 11.95 -22.82
C ASP A 40 -1.71 13.36 -22.21
N LEU A 41 -0.73 13.84 -21.44
CA LEU A 41 -0.81 15.12 -20.75
C LEU A 41 -0.78 16.32 -21.71
N PRO A 42 -1.76 17.23 -21.63
CA PRO A 42 -1.78 18.42 -22.46
C PRO A 42 -0.54 19.30 -22.25
N GLY A 43 0.25 19.49 -23.31
CA GLY A 43 1.45 20.32 -23.28
C GLY A 43 2.71 19.59 -22.81
N VAL A 44 2.67 18.26 -22.64
CA VAL A 44 3.84 17.41 -22.48
C VAL A 44 4.24 16.86 -23.84
N GLY A 45 5.44 17.20 -24.30
CA GLY A 45 6.05 16.59 -25.49
C GLY A 45 6.96 15.41 -25.11
N PRO A 46 7.46 14.65 -26.09
CA PRO A 46 8.26 13.43 -25.83
C PRO A 46 9.45 13.64 -24.88
N ALA A 47 10.19 14.75 -25.04
CA ALA A 47 11.32 15.07 -24.18
C ALA A 47 10.92 15.41 -22.73
N THR A 48 9.73 15.99 -22.53
CA THR A 48 9.21 16.26 -21.18
C THR A 48 8.66 14.99 -20.55
N ALA A 49 8.00 14.13 -21.33
CA ALA A 49 7.54 12.82 -20.86
C ALA A 49 8.71 11.92 -20.45
N GLU A 50 9.80 11.92 -21.21
CA GLU A 50 11.04 11.20 -20.87
C GLU A 50 11.62 11.69 -19.54
N LYS A 51 11.77 13.01 -19.36
CA LYS A 51 12.22 13.58 -18.06
C LYS A 51 11.34 13.19 -16.88
N LEU A 52 10.01 13.16 -17.08
CA LEU A 52 9.06 12.76 -16.05
C LEU A 52 9.25 11.28 -15.69
N ARG A 53 9.36 10.39 -16.67
CA ARG A 53 9.64 8.95 -16.47
C ARG A 53 11.00 8.70 -15.80
N ASP A 54 12.03 9.41 -16.23
CA ASP A 54 13.36 9.31 -15.59
C ASP A 54 13.29 9.70 -14.11
N ALA A 55 12.52 10.75 -13.81
CA ALA A 55 12.24 11.18 -12.44
C ALA A 55 11.26 10.27 -11.67
N GLY A 56 10.60 9.31 -12.34
CA GLY A 56 9.72 8.30 -11.74
C GLY A 56 8.27 8.70 -11.65
N TYR A 57 7.87 9.62 -12.51
CA TYR A 57 6.50 10.03 -12.69
C TYR A 57 6.00 9.38 -13.97
N ASP A 58 5.54 8.15 -13.84
CA ASP A 58 5.06 7.30 -14.94
C ASP A 58 3.52 7.25 -14.96
N ASP A 59 2.93 7.59 -13.82
CA ASP A 59 1.51 7.59 -13.54
C ASP A 59 0.99 9.02 -13.22
N LEU A 60 -0.27 9.28 -13.56
CA LEU A 60 -0.88 10.60 -13.39
C LEU A 60 -1.17 10.94 -11.93
N LEU A 61 -1.50 9.97 -11.08
CA LEU A 61 -1.69 10.20 -9.65
C LEU A 61 -0.36 10.63 -9.02
N ALA A 62 0.76 9.99 -9.38
CA ALA A 62 2.11 10.38 -8.94
C ALA A 62 2.45 11.84 -9.28
N ILE A 63 2.03 12.33 -10.46
CA ILE A 63 2.19 13.73 -10.84
C ILE A 63 1.20 14.64 -10.08
N ALA A 64 -0.06 14.24 -9.98
CA ALA A 64 -1.14 15.08 -9.45
C ALA A 64 -0.99 15.43 -7.97
N VAL A 65 -0.33 14.58 -7.18
CA VAL A 65 -0.08 14.80 -5.74
C VAL A 65 1.18 15.65 -5.45
N MET A 66 1.90 16.08 -6.48
CA MET A 66 3.10 16.90 -6.34
C MET A 66 2.80 18.39 -6.19
N SER A 67 3.73 19.11 -5.57
CA SER A 67 3.78 20.58 -5.64
C SER A 67 4.61 21.04 -6.85
N PRO A 68 4.28 22.19 -7.47
CA PRO A 68 5.02 22.70 -8.64
C PRO A 68 6.54 22.75 -8.47
N SER A 69 7.03 23.34 -7.37
CA SER A 69 8.47 23.38 -7.08
C SER A 69 9.09 21.99 -6.96
N ALA A 70 8.44 21.04 -6.28
CA ALA A 70 8.99 19.70 -6.10
C ALA A 70 9.06 18.91 -7.42
N LEU A 71 8.03 18.99 -8.26
CA LEU A 71 8.07 18.35 -9.58
C LEU A 71 9.09 19.03 -10.51
N ALA A 72 9.20 20.35 -10.45
CA ALA A 72 10.19 21.12 -11.20
C ALA A 72 11.62 20.70 -10.86
N ASP A 73 11.91 20.56 -9.56
CA ASP A 73 13.23 20.14 -9.07
C ASP A 73 13.53 18.68 -9.47
N SER A 74 12.56 17.77 -9.32
CA SER A 74 12.77 16.34 -9.62
C SER A 74 12.93 16.03 -11.11
N ALA A 75 12.16 16.69 -11.99
CA ALA A 75 12.14 16.43 -13.43
C ALA A 75 12.93 17.45 -14.26
N GLU A 76 13.68 18.34 -13.60
CA GLU A 76 14.46 19.42 -14.23
C GLU A 76 13.61 20.26 -15.21
N LEU A 77 12.46 20.72 -14.71
CA LEU A 77 11.48 21.53 -15.44
C LEU A 77 11.40 22.94 -14.87
N GLY A 78 10.88 23.89 -15.64
CA GLY A 78 10.49 25.19 -15.10
C GLY A 78 9.22 25.07 -14.24
N GLU A 79 9.15 25.78 -13.12
CA GLU A 79 8.02 25.71 -12.18
C GLU A 79 6.65 26.00 -12.82
N ALA A 80 6.60 26.95 -13.77
CA ALA A 80 5.39 27.25 -14.52
C ALA A 80 4.94 26.09 -15.44
N VAL A 81 5.90 25.31 -15.97
CA VAL A 81 5.62 24.11 -16.78
C VAL A 81 5.14 22.99 -15.87
N ALA A 82 5.82 22.75 -14.75
CA ALA A 82 5.42 21.78 -13.73
C ALA A 82 3.99 22.05 -13.23
N ALA A 83 3.63 23.31 -12.96
CA ALA A 83 2.28 23.68 -12.56
C ALA A 83 1.21 23.33 -13.61
N LYS A 84 1.50 23.54 -14.91
CA LYS A 84 0.59 23.17 -16.00
C LYS A 84 0.42 21.66 -16.10
N ILE A 85 1.52 20.91 -15.99
CA ILE A 85 1.56 19.46 -16.01
C ILE A 85 0.71 18.89 -14.86
N ILE A 86 0.93 19.37 -13.63
CA ILE A 86 0.15 18.96 -12.44
C ILE A 86 -1.34 19.24 -12.65
N ASN A 87 -1.70 20.39 -13.22
CA ASN A 87 -3.11 20.71 -13.48
C ASN A 87 -3.72 19.84 -14.58
N GLY A 88 -2.95 19.43 -15.58
CA GLY A 88 -3.35 18.43 -16.58
C GLY A 88 -3.61 17.08 -15.92
N ALA A 89 -2.64 16.60 -15.14
CA ALA A 89 -2.72 15.33 -14.43
C ALA A 89 -3.91 15.29 -13.46
N LYS A 90 -4.13 16.36 -12.69
CA LYS A 90 -5.30 16.49 -11.82
C LYS A 90 -6.63 16.35 -12.55
N LYS A 91 -6.76 16.96 -13.74
CA LYS A 91 -7.99 16.86 -14.53
C LYS A 91 -8.20 15.44 -15.06
N MET A 92 -7.15 14.83 -15.59
CA MET A 92 -7.22 13.51 -16.22
C MET A 92 -7.39 12.39 -15.18
N ALA A 93 -6.67 12.45 -14.06
CA ALA A 93 -6.82 11.52 -12.94
C ALA A 93 -8.07 11.81 -12.08
N ASN A 94 -8.87 12.84 -12.42
CA ASN A 94 -10.03 13.28 -11.66
C ASN A 94 -9.71 13.55 -10.17
N ILE A 95 -8.57 14.21 -9.93
CA ILE A 95 -8.02 14.57 -8.62
C ILE A 95 -8.18 16.09 -8.40
N GLY A 96 -8.67 16.47 -7.22
CA GLY A 96 -8.70 17.87 -6.77
C GLY A 96 -10.00 18.64 -7.08
N GLY A 97 -10.97 18.01 -7.76
CA GLY A 97 -12.36 18.48 -7.76
C GLY A 97 -13.08 18.10 -6.46
N PHE A 98 -14.13 18.84 -6.10
CA PHE A 98 -15.06 18.38 -5.08
C PHE A 98 -15.83 17.18 -5.64
N VAL A 99 -15.86 16.08 -4.90
CA VAL A 99 -16.63 14.87 -5.25
C VAL A 99 -17.79 14.70 -4.28
N SER A 100 -18.84 14.00 -4.72
CA SER A 100 -19.93 13.62 -3.82
C SER A 100 -19.45 12.61 -2.78
N GLY A 101 -20.16 12.51 -1.65
CA GLY A 101 -19.87 11.50 -0.64
C GLY A 101 -19.96 10.06 -1.20
N GLY A 102 -20.89 9.81 -2.14
CA GLY A 102 -21.02 8.50 -2.80
C GLY A 102 -19.79 8.16 -3.66
N SER A 103 -19.32 9.11 -4.47
CA SER A 103 -18.11 8.91 -5.27
C SER A 103 -16.85 8.73 -4.41
N LEU A 104 -16.79 9.40 -3.26
CA LEU A 104 -15.70 9.18 -2.30
C LEU A 104 -15.79 7.79 -1.66
N LEU A 105 -16.99 7.32 -1.34
CA LEU A 105 -17.22 5.98 -0.79
C LEU A 105 -16.75 4.89 -1.77
N GLU A 106 -17.09 5.03 -3.06
CA GLU A 106 -16.61 4.15 -4.14
C GLU A 106 -15.08 4.19 -4.26
N ARG A 107 -14.45 5.38 -4.20
CA ARG A 107 -12.99 5.46 -4.19
C ARG A 107 -12.38 4.73 -3.00
N ARG A 108 -12.97 4.87 -1.81
CA ARG A 108 -12.52 4.20 -0.58
C ARG A 108 -12.72 2.69 -0.62
N SER A 109 -13.54 2.14 -1.51
CA SER A 109 -13.63 0.68 -1.68
C SER A 109 -12.37 0.05 -2.28
N LYS A 110 -11.47 0.87 -2.85
CA LYS A 110 -10.14 0.43 -3.33
C LYS A 110 -9.06 0.41 -2.24
N VAL A 111 -9.35 0.95 -1.05
CA VAL A 111 -8.45 0.90 0.11
C VAL A 111 -8.45 -0.52 0.65
N LEU A 112 -7.27 -1.11 0.75
CA LEU A 112 -7.08 -2.45 1.27
C LEU A 112 -6.82 -2.39 2.78
N LYS A 113 -7.04 -3.51 3.47
CA LYS A 113 -6.82 -3.63 4.91
C LYS A 113 -5.93 -4.81 5.21
N LEU A 114 -4.83 -4.54 5.90
CA LEU A 114 -3.86 -5.53 6.33
C LEU A 114 -4.21 -6.04 7.72
N THR A 115 -4.45 -7.34 7.85
CA THR A 115 -4.69 -7.98 9.15
C THR A 115 -3.50 -7.81 10.08
N THR A 116 -3.77 -7.62 11.38
CA THR A 116 -2.77 -7.68 12.44
C THR A 116 -2.44 -9.11 12.87
N GLY A 117 -3.23 -10.10 12.43
CA GLY A 117 -3.22 -11.47 12.94
C GLY A 117 -3.97 -11.61 14.28
N SER A 118 -4.56 -10.54 14.80
CA SER A 118 -5.36 -10.53 16.02
C SER A 118 -6.77 -10.05 15.72
N VAL A 119 -7.75 -10.94 15.87
CA VAL A 119 -9.17 -10.63 15.66
C VAL A 119 -9.60 -9.40 16.46
N ALA A 120 -9.17 -9.29 17.72
CA ALA A 120 -9.54 -8.16 18.58
C ALA A 120 -8.96 -6.81 18.10
N LEU A 121 -7.75 -6.80 17.55
CA LEU A 121 -7.15 -5.58 17.01
C LEU A 121 -7.75 -5.23 15.65
N ASP A 122 -8.02 -6.24 14.81
CA ASP A 122 -8.65 -6.02 13.53
C ASP A 122 -10.07 -5.47 13.71
N GLU A 123 -10.86 -5.99 14.65
CA GLU A 123 -12.16 -5.42 15.01
C GLU A 123 -12.05 -3.97 15.50
N LEU A 124 -11.05 -3.67 16.34
CA LEU A 124 -10.81 -2.32 16.83
C LEU A 124 -10.47 -1.34 15.70
N PHE A 125 -9.72 -1.78 14.69
CA PHE A 125 -9.36 -0.98 13.52
C PHE A 125 -10.39 -1.05 12.38
N GLY A 126 -11.45 -1.84 12.54
CA GLY A 126 -12.48 -2.03 11.51
C GLY A 126 -11.97 -2.82 10.30
N GLY A 127 -11.09 -3.79 10.51
CA GLY A 127 -10.60 -4.75 9.51
C GLY A 127 -9.07 -4.84 9.39
N GLY A 128 -8.32 -3.99 10.11
CA GLY A 128 -6.85 -3.97 10.06
C GLY A 128 -6.28 -2.60 9.69
N PHE A 129 -5.00 -2.55 9.33
CA PHE A 129 -4.31 -1.33 8.90
C PHE A 129 -4.70 -0.98 7.46
N GLU A 130 -5.21 0.23 7.23
CA GLU A 130 -5.60 0.70 5.90
C GLU A 130 -4.38 1.11 5.06
N THR A 131 -4.41 0.77 3.76
CA THR A 131 -3.50 1.36 2.77
C THR A 131 -3.86 2.83 2.48
N GLN A 132 -2.99 3.55 1.78
CA GLN A 132 -3.11 4.99 1.49
C GLN A 132 -3.16 5.85 2.76
N ALA A 133 -2.66 5.32 3.88
CA ALA A 133 -2.69 5.96 5.18
C ALA A 133 -1.31 5.87 5.86
N ILE A 134 -1.08 6.79 6.80
CA ILE A 134 0.02 6.66 7.75
C ILE A 134 -0.61 6.27 9.08
N CYS A 135 -0.22 5.10 9.60
CA CYS A 135 -0.59 4.68 10.95
C CYS A 135 0.62 4.80 11.88
N GLU A 136 0.46 5.52 12.98
CA GLU A 136 1.49 5.69 14.00
C GLU A 136 1.22 4.77 15.19
N VAL A 137 2.13 3.84 15.44
CA VAL A 137 2.12 2.99 16.64
C VAL A 137 3.11 3.57 17.65
N TYR A 138 2.61 4.23 18.70
CA TYR A 138 3.44 4.87 19.74
C TYR A 138 3.22 4.25 21.13
N GLY A 139 4.22 4.38 22.00
CA GLY A 139 4.21 3.78 23.34
C GLY A 139 5.62 3.61 23.93
N GLU A 140 5.70 3.22 25.19
CA GLU A 140 6.97 3.02 25.90
C GLU A 140 7.84 1.91 25.29
N PHE A 141 9.14 1.91 25.60
CA PHE A 141 10.03 0.83 25.20
C PHE A 141 9.49 -0.53 25.70
N GLY A 142 9.53 -1.56 24.85
CA GLY A 142 9.00 -2.89 25.19
C GLY A 142 7.48 -3.04 25.07
N SER A 143 6.73 -2.00 24.67
CA SER A 143 5.27 -2.08 24.51
C SER A 143 4.78 -2.87 23.28
N GLY A 144 5.68 -3.52 22.52
CA GLY A 144 5.33 -4.34 21.36
C GLY A 144 5.31 -3.64 20.00
N LYS A 145 5.68 -2.34 19.90
CA LYS A 145 5.66 -1.59 18.63
C LYS A 145 6.42 -2.28 17.50
N THR A 146 7.68 -2.65 17.76
CA THR A 146 8.52 -3.39 16.81
C THR A 146 7.96 -4.76 16.49
N GLN A 147 7.28 -5.43 17.44
CA GLN A 147 6.61 -6.72 17.16
C GLN A 147 5.44 -6.54 16.19
N ILE A 148 4.66 -5.47 16.33
CA ILE A 148 3.62 -5.11 15.37
C ILE A 148 4.25 -4.87 13.99
N GLY A 149 5.34 -4.11 13.91
CA GLY A 149 6.07 -3.89 12.65
C GLY A 149 6.52 -5.20 11.98
N HIS A 150 7.16 -6.09 12.73
CA HIS A 150 7.58 -7.41 12.19
C HIS A 150 6.37 -8.26 11.76
N GLN A 151 5.29 -8.27 12.54
CA GLN A 151 4.10 -9.06 12.23
C GLN A 151 3.40 -8.55 10.96
N LEU A 152 3.23 -7.23 10.83
CA LEU A 152 2.66 -6.61 9.64
C LEU A 152 3.54 -6.88 8.42
N ALA A 153 4.88 -6.82 8.54
CA ALA A 153 5.78 -7.15 7.45
C ALA A 153 5.53 -8.57 6.91
N VAL A 154 5.33 -9.55 7.78
CA VAL A 154 5.03 -10.92 7.36
C VAL A 154 3.61 -11.05 6.81
N ASN A 155 2.61 -10.43 7.45
CA ASN A 155 1.23 -10.49 7.01
C ASN A 155 1.03 -9.86 5.63
N THR A 156 1.77 -8.80 5.27
CA THR A 156 1.69 -8.15 3.95
C THR A 156 1.95 -9.13 2.82
N LEU A 157 2.80 -10.12 3.04
CA LEU A 157 3.21 -11.10 2.02
C LEU A 157 2.12 -12.10 1.66
N LEU A 158 1.11 -12.25 2.53
CA LEU A 158 -0.04 -13.12 2.30
C LEU A 158 -0.91 -12.59 1.15
N PRO A 159 -1.68 -13.48 0.48
CA PRO A 159 -2.71 -13.05 -0.46
C PRO A 159 -3.78 -12.17 0.19
N VAL A 160 -4.47 -11.38 -0.61
CA VAL A 160 -5.51 -10.43 -0.14
C VAL A 160 -6.68 -11.18 0.51
N GLU A 161 -7.05 -12.33 -0.02
CA GLU A 161 -8.08 -13.24 0.49
C GLU A 161 -7.76 -13.81 1.88
N GLU A 162 -6.49 -13.82 2.28
CA GLU A 162 -6.02 -14.25 3.60
C GLU A 162 -5.76 -13.05 4.54
N GLY A 163 -6.11 -11.83 4.12
CA GLY A 163 -5.93 -10.60 4.88
C GLY A 163 -4.55 -9.94 4.72
N GLY A 164 -3.72 -10.43 3.79
CA GLY A 164 -2.49 -9.77 3.36
C GLY A 164 -2.73 -8.76 2.25
N LEU A 165 -1.64 -8.37 1.56
CA LEU A 165 -1.69 -7.41 0.44
C LEU A 165 -0.99 -7.92 -0.83
N GLY A 166 -0.40 -9.11 -0.80
CA GLY A 166 0.25 -9.76 -1.95
C GLY A 166 1.57 -9.13 -2.42
N GLY A 167 1.93 -7.93 -1.94
CA GLY A 167 3.14 -7.23 -2.35
C GLY A 167 4.33 -7.37 -1.40
N GLU A 168 5.27 -6.45 -1.50
CA GLU A 168 6.56 -6.47 -0.79
C GLU A 168 6.68 -5.34 0.24
N VAL A 169 7.63 -5.49 1.15
CA VAL A 169 7.79 -4.61 2.32
C VAL A 169 9.12 -3.89 2.26
N PHE A 170 9.11 -2.60 2.58
CA PHE A 170 10.31 -1.82 2.84
C PHE A 170 10.40 -1.44 4.32
N TYR A 171 11.50 -1.79 4.97
CA TYR A 171 11.73 -1.56 6.39
C TYR A 171 12.94 -0.65 6.59
N ILE A 172 12.69 0.58 7.02
CA ILE A 172 13.72 1.53 7.44
C ILE A 172 13.95 1.34 8.95
N ASP A 173 15.07 0.72 9.31
CA ASP A 173 15.47 0.49 10.69
C ASP A 173 16.39 1.62 11.17
N THR A 174 15.93 2.42 12.13
CA THR A 174 16.68 3.55 12.68
C THR A 174 17.36 3.20 14.01
N GLU A 175 16.93 2.11 14.66
CA GLU A 175 17.34 1.75 16.02
C GLU A 175 18.04 0.39 16.12
N ASP A 176 18.32 -0.27 14.98
CA ASP A 176 18.93 -1.62 14.92
C ASP A 176 18.06 -2.65 15.62
N THR A 177 16.76 -2.60 15.34
CA THR A 177 15.71 -3.39 16.00
C THR A 177 15.15 -4.50 15.11
N PHE A 178 15.41 -4.45 13.80
CA PHE A 178 14.99 -5.51 12.89
C PHE A 178 15.73 -6.82 13.20
N ARG A 179 15.00 -7.92 13.33
CA ARG A 179 15.56 -9.25 13.61
C ARG A 179 15.05 -10.25 12.58
N PRO A 180 15.88 -10.65 11.58
CA PRO A 180 15.49 -11.62 10.56
C PRO A 180 14.98 -12.93 11.17
N GLU A 181 15.55 -13.36 12.31
CA GLU A 181 15.14 -14.58 13.01
C GLU A 181 13.70 -14.47 13.51
N ARG A 182 13.25 -13.26 13.87
CA ARG A 182 11.88 -13.03 14.30
C ARG A 182 10.91 -13.08 13.11
N ILE A 183 11.31 -12.52 11.96
CA ILE A 183 10.58 -12.70 10.70
C ILE A 183 10.45 -14.18 10.35
N SER A 184 11.54 -14.95 10.40
CA SER A 184 11.49 -16.40 10.14
C SER A 184 10.55 -17.16 11.07
N GLN A 185 10.45 -16.75 12.34
CA GLN A 185 9.49 -17.35 13.28
C GLN A 185 8.04 -17.02 12.90
N MET A 186 7.76 -15.75 12.59
CA MET A 186 6.42 -15.29 12.20
C MET A 186 5.98 -15.90 10.86
N ALA A 187 6.88 -15.98 9.88
CA ALA A 187 6.63 -16.62 8.58
C ALA A 187 6.21 -18.09 8.75
N ARG A 188 6.94 -18.87 9.55
CA ARG A 188 6.53 -20.25 9.87
C ARG A 188 5.17 -20.31 10.57
N GLY A 189 4.85 -19.32 11.39
CA GLY A 189 3.57 -19.21 12.08
C GLY A 189 2.36 -19.10 11.13
N ILE A 190 2.57 -18.56 9.93
CA ILE A 190 1.55 -18.46 8.87
C ILE A 190 1.76 -19.49 7.74
N GLY A 191 2.63 -20.49 7.94
CA GLY A 191 2.91 -21.52 6.94
C GLY A 191 3.76 -21.06 5.74
N MET A 192 4.42 -19.91 5.83
CA MET A 192 5.32 -19.39 4.80
C MET A 192 6.76 -19.82 5.06
N GLU A 193 7.47 -20.21 4.00
CA GLU A 193 8.90 -20.52 4.09
C GLU A 193 9.72 -19.25 4.45
N PRO A 194 10.58 -19.31 5.49
CA PRO A 194 11.33 -18.15 5.96
C PRO A 194 12.15 -17.42 4.89
N ASP A 195 12.80 -18.16 4.01
CA ASP A 195 13.68 -17.59 2.99
C ASP A 195 12.85 -16.80 1.96
N ALA A 196 11.70 -17.32 1.55
CA ALA A 196 10.75 -16.63 0.68
C ALA A 196 10.19 -15.34 1.31
N ALA A 197 9.98 -15.35 2.64
CA ALA A 197 9.56 -14.15 3.36
C ALA A 197 10.67 -13.09 3.41
N LEU A 198 11.90 -13.52 3.73
CA LEU A 198 13.05 -12.63 3.85
C LEU A 198 13.47 -12.01 2.50
N GLU A 199 13.28 -12.71 1.38
CA GLU A 199 13.54 -12.19 0.04
C GLU A 199 12.62 -11.02 -0.36
N ARG A 200 11.41 -10.96 0.23
CA ARG A 200 10.37 -9.95 -0.08
C ARG A 200 10.29 -8.81 0.95
N ILE A 201 11.21 -8.79 1.91
CA ILE A 201 11.30 -7.74 2.95
C ILE A 201 12.65 -7.03 2.80
N HIS A 202 12.61 -5.83 2.22
CA HIS A 202 13.78 -4.99 1.93
C HIS A 202 14.13 -4.11 3.13
N VAL A 203 15.27 -4.36 3.77
CA VAL A 203 15.67 -3.67 4.99
C VAL A 203 16.82 -2.72 4.74
N ALA A 204 16.70 -1.47 5.20
CA ALA A 204 17.76 -0.49 5.16
C ALA A 204 17.98 0.14 6.54
N ARG A 205 19.23 0.18 6.99
CA ARG A 205 19.60 0.83 8.26
C ARG A 205 19.84 2.32 8.03
N ALA A 206 19.04 3.16 8.66
CA ALA A 206 19.26 4.60 8.70
C ALA A 206 20.23 4.96 9.84
N TYR A 207 21.24 5.77 9.54
CA TYR A 207 22.29 6.16 10.51
C TYR A 207 22.12 7.59 11.04
N ASN A 208 21.24 8.38 10.43
CA ASN A 208 20.94 9.76 10.77
C ASN A 208 19.65 10.20 10.06
N SER A 209 19.13 11.40 10.38
CA SER A 209 17.86 11.91 9.86
C SER A 209 17.91 12.18 8.35
N ALA A 210 19.05 12.62 7.82
CA ALA A 210 19.22 12.84 6.38
C ALA A 210 19.21 11.52 5.62
N HIS A 211 19.90 10.50 6.13
CA HIS A 211 19.92 9.16 5.54
C HIS A 211 18.53 8.53 5.57
N GLN A 212 17.79 8.65 6.69
CA GLN A 212 16.41 8.17 6.80
C GLN A 212 15.49 8.78 5.73
N MET A 213 15.64 10.08 5.44
CA MET A 213 14.88 10.73 4.37
C MET A 213 15.30 10.25 2.98
N LEU A 214 16.60 10.09 2.73
CA LEU A 214 17.12 9.58 1.45
C LEU A 214 16.64 8.16 1.12
N LEU A 215 16.48 7.30 2.12
CA LEU A 215 15.96 5.95 1.92
C LEU A 215 14.53 5.97 1.34
N VAL A 216 13.71 6.97 1.67
CA VAL A 216 12.37 7.09 1.05
C VAL A 216 12.47 7.39 -0.44
N ASP A 217 13.47 8.15 -0.88
CA ASP A 217 13.72 8.40 -2.30
C ASP A 217 14.24 7.15 -3.02
N GLU A 218 14.98 6.29 -2.33
CA GLU A 218 15.38 4.98 -2.85
C GLU A 218 14.18 4.05 -3.01
N ILE A 219 13.26 4.01 -2.03
CA ILE A 219 12.03 3.23 -2.13
C ILE A 219 11.19 3.70 -3.34
N LYS A 220 11.05 5.01 -3.58
CA LYS A 220 10.36 5.54 -4.77
C LYS A 220 10.95 5.06 -6.09
N ARG A 221 12.27 4.82 -6.15
CA ARG A 221 12.92 4.29 -7.36
C ARG A 221 12.65 2.79 -7.51
N MET A 222 12.74 2.06 -6.39
CA MET A 222 12.52 0.62 -6.37
C MET A 222 11.05 0.25 -6.62
N SER A 223 10.10 1.09 -6.20
CA SER A 223 8.66 0.87 -6.39
C SER A 223 8.21 0.87 -7.85
N ARG A 224 9.08 1.26 -8.81
CA ARG A 224 8.81 1.12 -10.24
C ARG A 224 8.83 -0.34 -10.73
N ASN A 225 9.55 -1.20 -10.01
CA ASN A 225 9.72 -2.62 -10.39
C ASN A 225 9.25 -3.58 -9.30
N ILE A 226 8.97 -3.07 -8.10
CA ILE A 226 8.55 -3.84 -6.94
C ILE A 226 7.19 -3.34 -6.51
N GLU A 227 6.24 -4.26 -6.35
CA GLU A 227 4.91 -3.93 -5.84
C GLU A 227 4.97 -3.66 -4.33
N VAL A 228 5.25 -2.41 -3.96
CA VAL A 228 5.33 -1.99 -2.55
C VAL A 228 3.93 -1.96 -1.95
N LYS A 229 3.73 -2.67 -0.83
CA LYS A 229 2.46 -2.69 -0.09
C LYS A 229 2.57 -2.34 1.39
N LEU A 230 3.78 -2.23 1.91
CA LEU A 230 3.99 -1.72 3.26
C LEU A 230 5.36 -1.05 3.38
N ILE A 231 5.38 0.13 3.99
CA ILE A 231 6.60 0.82 4.38
C ILE A 231 6.61 0.98 5.89
N ILE A 232 7.63 0.46 6.54
CA ILE A 232 7.83 0.54 7.99
C ILE A 232 9.01 1.44 8.26
N VAL A 233 8.85 2.39 9.18
CA VAL A 233 9.93 3.23 9.70
C VAL A 233 10.01 3.04 11.22
N ASP A 234 10.90 2.16 11.68
CA ASP A 234 11.06 1.85 13.11
C ASP A 234 12.41 2.35 13.64
N SER A 235 12.49 3.45 14.38
CA SER A 235 11.43 4.40 14.73
C SER A 235 11.53 5.69 13.92
N LEU A 236 10.37 6.27 13.55
CA LEU A 236 10.28 7.49 12.75
C LEU A 236 11.04 8.69 13.35
N THR A 237 11.04 8.81 14.69
CA THR A 237 11.48 10.04 15.37
C THR A 237 12.87 9.96 16.01
N SER A 238 13.51 8.78 16.06
CA SER A 238 14.77 8.57 16.79
C SER A 238 15.86 9.58 16.41
N HIS A 239 16.27 9.59 15.13
CA HIS A 239 17.31 10.48 14.63
C HIS A 239 16.93 11.96 14.73
N PHE A 240 15.68 12.30 14.43
CA PHE A 240 15.17 13.67 14.55
C PHE A 240 15.20 14.19 15.99
N ARG A 241 15.01 13.31 16.98
CA ARG A 241 15.12 13.70 18.40
C ARG A 241 16.56 13.83 18.85
N ALA A 242 17.46 12.98 18.35
CA ALA A 242 18.87 12.99 18.71
C ALA A 242 19.64 14.18 18.10
N GLU A 243 19.38 14.53 16.85
CA GLU A 243 20.16 15.54 16.12
C GLU A 243 19.69 16.99 16.36
N TYR A 244 18.41 17.19 16.63
CA TYR A 244 17.80 18.52 16.74
C TYR A 244 17.43 18.83 18.20
N LEU A 245 18.47 18.96 19.03
CA LEU A 245 18.34 19.20 20.46
C LEU A 245 17.97 20.66 20.78
N GLY A 246 17.08 20.82 21.77
CA GLY A 246 16.70 22.13 22.31
C GLY A 246 15.64 22.88 21.51
N ARG A 247 15.01 23.86 22.17
CA ARG A 247 13.86 24.61 21.60
C ARG A 247 14.21 25.39 20.33
N GLY A 248 15.46 25.85 20.19
CA GLY A 248 15.91 26.61 19.01
C GLY A 248 15.96 25.80 17.71
N LYS A 249 16.00 24.46 17.79
CA LYS A 249 16.01 23.55 16.64
C LYS A 249 14.64 22.93 16.33
N LEU A 250 13.62 23.26 17.13
CA LEU A 250 12.29 22.69 17.01
C LEU A 250 11.65 22.97 15.64
N ALA A 251 11.77 24.21 15.14
CA ALA A 251 11.20 24.60 13.86
C ALA A 251 11.85 23.83 12.69
N GLU A 252 13.19 23.75 12.67
CA GLU A 252 13.95 23.01 11.66
C GLU A 252 13.58 21.52 11.67
N ARG A 253 13.52 20.92 12.87
CA ARG A 253 13.11 19.52 13.05
C ARG A 253 11.71 19.28 12.50
N GLN A 254 10.76 20.15 12.86
CA GLN A 254 9.37 19.99 12.44
C GLN A 254 9.20 20.14 10.92
N GLN A 255 9.93 21.06 10.30
CA GLN A 255 9.94 21.22 8.84
C GLN A 255 10.43 19.95 8.14
N LYS A 256 11.55 19.37 8.60
CA LYS A 256 12.11 18.15 8.02
C LYS A 256 11.22 16.93 8.26
N LEU A 257 10.69 16.77 9.47
CA LEU A 257 9.77 15.67 9.80
C LEU A 257 8.47 15.76 8.99
N ASN A 258 7.90 16.96 8.83
CA ASN A 258 6.71 17.16 8.00
C ASN A 258 6.98 16.85 6.52
N LYS A 259 8.16 17.22 6.01
CA LYS A 259 8.58 16.85 4.65
C LYS A 259 8.67 15.33 4.51
N HIS A 260 9.32 14.66 5.46
CA HIS A 260 9.47 13.20 5.46
C HIS A 260 8.11 12.47 5.53
N LEU A 261 7.20 12.90 6.42
CA LEU A 261 5.83 12.37 6.50
C LEU A 261 5.04 12.59 5.20
N LYS A 262 5.21 13.75 4.56
CA LYS A 262 4.58 14.03 3.27
C LYS A 262 5.08 13.07 2.18
N GLU A 263 6.38 12.82 2.12
CA GLU A 263 6.97 11.90 1.14
C GLU A 263 6.51 10.46 1.36
N LEU A 264 6.42 10.00 2.62
CA LEU A 264 5.84 8.70 2.97
C LEU A 264 4.36 8.61 2.56
N LYS A 265 3.57 9.65 2.83
CA LYS A 265 2.14 9.68 2.46
C LYS A 265 1.95 9.61 0.95
N GLN A 266 2.75 10.37 0.20
CA GLN A 266 2.70 10.33 -1.27
C GLN A 266 3.03 8.92 -1.79
N LEU A 267 4.05 8.28 -1.23
CA LEU A 267 4.44 6.92 -1.62
C LEU A 267 3.33 5.90 -1.31
N ALA A 268 2.66 6.02 -0.16
CA ALA A 268 1.50 5.21 0.22
C ALA A 268 0.31 5.42 -0.74
N ASP A 269 0.03 6.66 -1.13
CA ASP A 269 -1.05 6.98 -2.07
C ASP A 269 -0.80 6.41 -3.46
N ILE A 270 0.42 6.57 -3.99
CA ILE A 270 0.79 6.12 -5.34
C ILE A 270 0.75 4.59 -5.45
N ASN A 271 1.25 3.88 -4.42
CA ASN A 271 1.37 2.41 -4.48
C ASN A 271 0.15 1.67 -3.91
N ASN A 272 -0.84 2.40 -3.38
CA ASN A 272 -1.90 1.85 -2.55
C ASN A 272 -1.30 0.95 -1.44
N ALA A 273 -0.35 1.52 -0.69
CA ALA A 273 0.46 0.89 0.35
C ALA A 273 0.22 1.52 1.73
#